data_AF-A0A916Z0J1-F1
#
_entry.id   AF-A0A916Z0J1-F1
#
_cell.length_a   1.000
_cell.length_b   1.000
_cell.length_c   1.000
_cell.angle_alpha   90.00
_cell.angle_beta   90.00
_cell.angle_gamma   90.00
#
_symmetry.space_group_name_H-M   'P 1'
#
loop_
_entity.id
_entity.type
_entity.pdbx_description
1 polymer ?
#
loop_
_entity_poly.entity_id
_entity_poly.type
_entity_poly.pdbx_seq_one_letter_code
_entity_poly.pdbx_strand_id
1 'polypeptide(L)'
;MAKWLEGIEGLVGGGPGGPKRVRTMRWLLVIGGIGAILMLVNSFLSFQAVPSTQPPDSSTTSDQAAFSGKGSSDSDSFASIEEPLENRLKDILEKIVGVGSIDVLITIDSTEEIVVQQNQKESQQITDESDKNGGKRHTTSITKDGQVVLYETSGDQNPLITKRIKPKIRGVLIVAKGAENGTVRRLILDAVEKGFNVPVSRISVVPRKYQQ
;
A
#
# COMPACT_ATOMS: atom_id res chain seq x y z
N MET A 1 44.63 -7.09 -18.34
CA MET A 1 44.11 -8.35 -17.76
C MET A 1 45.01 -8.74 -16.60
N ALA A 2 44.40 -9.07 -15.46
CA ALA A 2 45.04 -8.99 -14.15
C ALA A 2 46.19 -10.01 -13.99
N LYS A 3 47.41 -9.49 -13.80
CA LYS A 3 48.64 -10.23 -13.46
C LYS A 3 48.55 -11.06 -12.17
N TRP A 4 47.45 -10.94 -11.43
CA TRP A 4 47.18 -11.74 -10.24
C TRP A 4 46.75 -13.19 -10.56
N LEU A 5 46.22 -13.45 -11.76
CA LEU A 5 45.81 -14.80 -12.18
C LEU A 5 46.99 -15.75 -12.44
N GLU A 6 48.18 -15.24 -12.76
CA GLU A 6 49.36 -16.08 -13.00
C GLU A 6 49.98 -16.62 -11.69
N GLY A 7 49.75 -15.93 -10.56
CA GLY A 7 50.30 -16.33 -9.26
C GLY A 7 49.60 -17.53 -8.62
N ILE A 8 48.32 -17.74 -8.95
CA ILE A 8 47.53 -18.87 -8.44
C ILE A 8 47.72 -20.16 -9.24
N GLU A 9 48.21 -20.08 -10.48
CA GLU A 9 48.55 -21.29 -11.26
C GLU A 9 49.88 -21.92 -10.81
N GLY A 10 50.82 -21.14 -10.29
CA GLY A 10 52.11 -21.65 -9.81
C GLY A 10 52.06 -22.44 -8.50
N LEU A 11 51.09 -22.14 -7.63
CA LEU A 11 51.01 -22.79 -6.31
C LEU A 11 50.23 -24.12 -6.32
N VAL A 12 49.43 -24.37 -7.38
CA VAL A 12 48.52 -25.53 -7.46
C VAL A 12 48.71 -26.34 -8.76
N GLY A 13 49.38 -25.81 -9.79
CA GLY A 13 49.48 -26.43 -11.10
C GLY A 13 50.90 -26.71 -11.54
N GLY A 14 51.38 -27.94 -11.32
CA GLY A 14 52.64 -28.40 -11.91
C GLY A 14 52.55 -28.47 -13.44
N GLY A 15 53.03 -27.42 -14.12
CA GLY A 15 53.47 -27.37 -15.52
C GLY A 15 52.45 -27.66 -16.63
N PRO A 16 52.62 -27.08 -17.84
CA PRO A 16 51.70 -27.33 -18.95
C PRO A 16 51.95 -28.73 -19.52
N GLY A 17 51.00 -29.64 -19.32
CA GLY A 17 50.95 -30.94 -20.02
C GLY A 17 51.13 -32.21 -19.18
N GLY A 18 51.21 -32.14 -17.85
CA GLY A 18 51.40 -33.33 -17.01
C GLY A 18 50.09 -34.12 -16.74
N PRO A 19 50.12 -35.47 -16.71
CA PRO A 19 48.95 -36.31 -16.39
C PRO A 19 48.38 -36.07 -14.98
N LYS A 20 49.16 -35.41 -14.11
CA LYS A 20 48.76 -35.01 -12.76
C LYS A 20 47.71 -33.88 -12.76
N ARG A 21 47.72 -32.95 -13.73
CA ARG A 21 46.74 -31.83 -13.81
C ARG A 21 45.34 -32.30 -14.18
N VAL A 22 45.22 -33.33 -15.03
CA VAL A 22 43.91 -33.89 -15.40
C VAL A 22 43.25 -34.56 -14.19
N ARG A 23 44.06 -35.19 -13.32
CA ARG A 23 43.58 -35.82 -12.09
C ARG A 23 43.15 -34.78 -11.05
N THR A 24 43.91 -33.69 -10.91
CA THR A 24 43.54 -32.59 -10.00
C THR A 24 42.33 -31.80 -10.51
N MET A 25 42.20 -31.54 -11.82
CA MET A 25 40.99 -30.92 -12.39
C MET A 25 39.75 -31.82 -12.28
N ARG A 26 39.88 -33.15 -12.46
CA ARG A 26 38.75 -34.07 -12.19
C ARG A 26 38.33 -34.02 -10.73
N TRP A 27 39.26 -33.92 -9.78
CA TRP A 27 38.93 -33.82 -8.36
C TRP A 27 38.30 -32.47 -8.00
N LEU A 28 38.79 -31.37 -8.60
CA LEU A 28 38.22 -30.03 -8.42
C LEU A 28 36.79 -29.93 -8.97
N LEU A 29 36.51 -30.53 -10.13
CA LEU A 29 35.15 -30.58 -10.68
C LEU A 29 34.19 -31.43 -9.83
N VAL A 30 34.67 -32.52 -9.24
CA VAL A 30 33.86 -33.35 -8.32
C VAL A 30 33.53 -32.58 -7.04
N ILE A 31 34.50 -31.88 -6.45
CA ILE A 31 34.26 -31.05 -5.25
C ILE A 31 33.32 -29.88 -5.56
N GLY A 32 33.53 -29.19 -6.69
CA GLY A 32 32.65 -28.11 -7.13
C GLY A 32 31.22 -28.59 -7.39
N GLY A 33 31.07 -29.77 -8.00
CA GLY A 33 29.76 -30.39 -8.24
C GLY A 33 29.03 -30.77 -6.94
N ILE A 34 29.75 -31.33 -5.97
CA ILE A 34 29.19 -31.64 -4.64
C ILE A 34 28.73 -30.36 -3.93
N GLY A 35 29.50 -29.27 -4.00
CA GLY A 35 29.12 -27.98 -3.43
C GLY A 35 27.85 -27.39 -4.06
N ALA A 36 27.73 -27.47 -5.39
CA ALA A 36 26.54 -27.02 -6.11
C ALA A 36 25.29 -27.86 -5.77
N ILE A 37 25.46 -29.18 -5.60
CA ILE A 37 24.38 -30.07 -5.17
C ILE A 37 23.96 -29.76 -3.72
N LEU A 38 24.90 -29.51 -2.80
CA LEU A 38 24.60 -29.11 -1.42
C LEU A 38 23.81 -27.80 -1.34
N MET A 39 24.15 -26.82 -2.19
CA MET A 39 23.40 -25.57 -2.28
C MET A 39 21.97 -25.77 -2.78
N LEU A 40 21.77 -26.65 -3.77
CA LEU A 40 20.44 -26.95 -4.31
C LEU A 40 19.59 -27.78 -3.34
N VAL A 41 20.18 -28.72 -2.60
CA VAL A 41 19.49 -29.55 -1.60
C VAL A 41 19.02 -28.72 -0.40
N ASN A 42 19.80 -27.72 0.03
CA ASN A 42 19.37 -26.78 1.08
C ASN A 42 18.12 -25.97 0.68
N SER A 43 17.98 -25.65 -0.62
CA SER A 43 16.81 -24.94 -1.14
C SER A 43 15.54 -25.79 -1.09
N PHE A 44 15.65 -27.12 -1.19
CA PHE A 44 14.51 -28.03 -1.31
C PHE A 44 14.05 -28.66 0.03
N LEU A 45 14.78 -28.45 1.14
CA LEU A 45 14.44 -29.00 2.46
C LEU A 45 13.72 -28.01 3.40
N SER A 46 13.41 -26.78 2.97
CA SER A 46 12.80 -25.74 3.83
C SER A 46 11.25 -25.72 3.85
N PHE A 47 10.58 -26.82 3.50
CA PHE A 47 9.11 -26.94 3.58
C PHE A 47 8.65 -28.04 4.55
N GLN A 48 8.79 -27.79 5.85
CA GLN A 48 7.85 -28.25 6.89
C GLN A 48 8.18 -27.57 8.23
N ALA A 49 7.49 -26.48 8.58
CA ALA A 49 7.53 -25.91 9.93
C ALA A 49 6.34 -26.46 10.74
N VAL A 50 6.61 -27.41 11.63
CA VAL A 50 5.69 -27.86 12.70
C VAL A 50 6.13 -27.14 13.98
N PRO A 51 5.22 -26.58 14.79
CA PRO A 51 5.57 -25.63 15.84
C PRO A 51 6.22 -26.35 17.02
N SER A 52 7.35 -25.81 17.50
CA SER A 52 7.98 -26.22 18.76
C SER A 52 7.67 -25.17 19.82
N THR A 53 6.96 -25.60 20.85
CA THR A 53 6.59 -24.84 22.04
C THR A 53 7.79 -24.80 23.00
N GLN A 54 8.44 -23.65 23.18
CA GLN A 54 9.22 -23.37 24.41
C GLN A 54 9.42 -21.86 24.64
N PRO A 55 9.43 -21.38 25.92
CA PRO A 55 9.31 -19.95 26.29
C PRO A 55 10.61 -19.13 26.15
N PRO A 56 10.54 -17.79 26.27
CA PRO A 56 11.49 -16.86 25.68
C PRO A 56 12.67 -16.53 26.61
N ASP A 57 13.86 -16.36 26.02
CA ASP A 57 14.95 -15.57 26.59
C ASP A 57 15.52 -14.63 25.54
N SER A 58 16.00 -13.49 26.02
CA SER A 58 15.99 -12.19 25.35
C SER A 58 17.26 -11.85 24.54
N SER A 59 17.13 -10.83 23.66
CA SER A 59 18.18 -9.89 23.14
C SER A 59 18.97 -10.33 21.88
N THR A 60 19.20 -9.56 20.79
CA THR A 60 18.72 -8.25 20.27
C THR A 60 19.06 -8.12 18.76
N THR A 61 18.26 -7.31 18.04
CA THR A 61 18.56 -6.45 16.86
C THR A 61 18.91 -7.08 15.50
N SER A 62 18.01 -6.94 14.51
CA SER A 62 18.11 -5.93 13.43
C SER A 62 17.02 -6.10 12.37
N ASP A 63 16.29 -5.00 12.14
CA ASP A 63 15.71 -4.51 10.90
C ASP A 63 15.20 -5.51 9.85
N GLN A 64 13.89 -5.74 9.90
CA GLN A 64 13.00 -5.53 8.75
C GLN A 64 11.55 -5.69 9.23
N ALA A 65 10.93 -4.57 9.62
CA ALA A 65 9.49 -4.45 9.42
C ALA A 65 9.23 -4.18 7.92
N ALA A 66 9.64 -5.15 7.09
CA ALA A 66 9.02 -5.31 5.80
C ALA A 66 7.56 -5.64 6.11
N PHE A 67 6.66 -4.84 5.55
CA PHE A 67 5.23 -5.09 5.47
C PHE A 67 5.01 -6.53 4.99
N SER A 68 4.94 -7.44 5.95
CA SER A 68 4.72 -8.86 5.72
C SER A 68 3.23 -9.00 5.52
N GLY A 69 2.84 -8.89 4.25
CA GLY A 69 1.50 -9.13 3.78
C GLY A 69 0.99 -10.46 4.29
N LYS A 70 0.17 -10.42 5.34
CA LYS A 70 -0.84 -11.43 5.59
C LYS A 70 -1.99 -11.11 4.64
N GLY A 71 -2.01 -11.80 3.50
CA GLY A 71 -2.98 -11.64 2.42
C GLY A 71 -4.40 -12.08 2.81
N SER A 72 -5.01 -11.39 3.78
CA SER A 72 -6.41 -11.49 4.15
C SER A 72 -6.75 -10.35 5.12
N SER A 73 -7.29 -9.22 4.65
CA SER A 73 -8.18 -8.30 5.42
C SER A 73 -8.36 -6.90 4.80
N ASP A 74 -7.90 -6.59 3.58
CA ASP A 74 -8.21 -5.27 3.00
C ASP A 74 -9.73 -5.12 2.84
N SER A 75 -10.44 -6.17 2.38
CA SER A 75 -11.90 -6.21 2.32
C SER A 75 -12.56 -5.91 3.67
N ASP A 76 -11.98 -6.38 4.78
CA ASP A 76 -12.56 -6.22 6.11
C ASP A 76 -12.48 -4.76 6.58
N SER A 77 -11.42 -4.05 6.18
CA SER A 77 -11.23 -2.62 6.53
C SER A 77 -12.18 -1.70 5.77
N PHE A 78 -12.53 -2.05 4.53
CA PHE A 78 -13.55 -1.32 3.76
C PHE A 78 -14.96 -1.68 4.23
N ALA A 79 -15.28 -2.97 4.35
CA ALA A 79 -16.61 -3.46 4.75
C ALA A 79 -17.02 -2.96 6.14
N SER A 80 -16.07 -2.92 7.10
CA SER A 80 -16.34 -2.40 8.45
C SER A 80 -16.74 -0.92 8.48
N ILE A 81 -16.47 -0.16 7.42
CA ILE A 81 -16.91 1.23 7.28
C ILE A 81 -18.16 1.33 6.42
N GLU A 82 -18.25 0.54 5.35
CA GLU A 82 -19.37 0.55 4.40
C GLU A 82 -20.67 0.07 5.05
N GLU A 83 -20.67 -1.09 5.73
CA GLU A 83 -21.88 -1.68 6.31
C GLU A 83 -22.59 -0.76 7.33
N PRO A 84 -21.91 -0.09 8.29
CA PRO A 84 -22.57 0.84 9.19
C PRO A 84 -23.15 2.06 8.47
N LEU A 85 -22.51 2.53 7.41
CA LEU A 85 -22.99 3.65 6.61
C LEU A 85 -24.24 3.25 5.80
N GLU A 86 -24.23 2.06 5.21
CA GLU A 86 -25.35 1.48 4.47
C GLU A 86 -26.58 1.32 5.36
N ASN A 87 -26.40 0.72 6.54
CA ASN A 87 -27.49 0.51 7.50
C ASN A 87 -28.07 1.84 7.98
N ARG A 88 -27.21 2.81 8.34
CA ARG A 88 -27.67 4.13 8.76
C ARG A 88 -28.40 4.88 7.65
N LEU A 89 -27.93 4.77 6.41
CA LEU A 89 -28.60 5.41 5.28
C LEU A 89 -29.94 4.75 5.00
N LYS A 90 -30.02 3.42 5.03
CA LYS A 90 -31.26 2.64 4.91
C LYS A 90 -32.30 3.08 5.94
N ASP A 91 -31.94 3.11 7.22
CA ASP A 91 -32.84 3.49 8.33
C ASP A 91 -33.42 4.90 8.20
N ILE A 92 -32.65 5.84 7.63
CA ILE A 92 -33.09 7.22 7.43
C ILE A 92 -34.00 7.32 6.21
N LEU A 93 -33.61 6.68 5.09
CA LEU A 93 -34.38 6.76 3.85
C LEU A 93 -35.74 6.05 3.96
N GLU A 94 -35.86 4.99 4.76
CA GLU A 94 -37.14 4.29 5.01
C GLU A 94 -38.16 5.17 5.75
N LYS A 95 -37.72 6.25 6.41
CA LYS A 95 -38.62 7.22 7.08
C LYS A 95 -39.19 8.27 6.13
N ILE A 96 -38.74 8.30 4.87
CA ILE A 96 -39.24 9.24 3.88
C ILE A 96 -40.61 8.78 3.39
N VAL A 97 -41.56 9.71 3.34
CA VAL A 97 -42.94 9.43 2.89
C VAL A 97 -42.93 8.88 1.46
N GLY A 98 -43.60 7.74 1.29
CA GLY A 98 -43.72 7.06 -0.02
C GLY A 98 -42.55 6.15 -0.37
N VAL A 99 -41.54 6.04 0.49
CA VAL A 99 -40.47 5.05 0.36
C VAL A 99 -40.83 3.81 1.17
N GLY A 100 -40.80 2.64 0.52
CA GLY A 100 -40.97 1.35 1.18
C GLY A 100 -39.62 0.75 1.55
N SER A 101 -39.50 -0.58 1.49
CA SER A 101 -38.24 -1.27 1.79
C SER A 101 -37.10 -0.84 0.85
N ILE A 102 -35.92 -0.65 1.44
CA ILE A 102 -34.73 -0.17 0.74
C ILE A 102 -33.56 -1.12 0.97
N ASP A 103 -32.78 -1.34 -0.08
CA ASP A 103 -31.43 -1.88 0.02
C ASP A 103 -30.45 -0.85 -0.54
N VAL A 104 -29.33 -0.67 0.17
CA VAL A 104 -28.33 0.36 -0.12
C VAL A 104 -26.98 -0.33 -0.23
N LEU A 105 -26.21 0.06 -1.24
CA LEU A 105 -24.79 -0.30 -1.38
C LEU A 105 -24.00 1.01 -1.47
N ILE A 106 -22.97 1.15 -0.63
CA ILE A 106 -22.06 2.28 -0.60
C ILE A 106 -20.67 1.77 -0.90
N THR A 107 -19.94 2.48 -1.75
CA THR A 107 -18.51 2.20 -1.97
C THR A 107 -17.70 3.42 -1.59
N ILE A 108 -16.60 3.24 -0.87
CA ILE A 108 -15.67 4.32 -0.50
C ILE A 108 -14.40 4.31 -1.36
N ASP A 109 -13.77 5.48 -1.51
CA ASP A 109 -12.54 5.64 -2.30
C ASP A 109 -11.28 5.21 -1.53
N SER A 110 -11.29 5.37 -0.22
CA SER A 110 -10.19 5.04 0.69
C SER A 110 -10.73 4.74 2.08
N THR A 111 -9.90 4.24 2.98
CA THR A 111 -10.16 4.22 4.42
C THR A 111 -9.86 5.61 5.04
N GLU A 112 -9.88 5.71 6.37
CA GLU A 112 -9.53 6.94 7.10
C GLU A 112 -8.11 7.41 6.77
N GLU A 113 -7.96 8.70 6.44
CA GLU A 113 -6.66 9.32 6.17
C GLU A 113 -6.14 9.98 7.46
N ILE A 114 -4.92 9.63 7.85
CA ILE A 114 -4.24 10.17 9.02
C ILE A 114 -3.26 11.25 8.57
N VAL A 115 -3.49 12.48 9.01
CA VAL A 115 -2.60 13.61 8.72
C VAL A 115 -1.65 13.82 9.90
N VAL A 116 -0.37 13.65 9.64
CA VAL A 116 0.72 13.82 10.61
C VAL A 116 1.34 15.21 10.54
N GLN A 117 1.88 15.67 11.66
CA GLN A 117 2.60 16.93 11.74
C GLN A 117 3.95 16.80 11.01
N GLN A 118 4.24 17.79 10.15
CA GLN A 118 5.51 17.90 9.46
C GLN A 118 6.13 19.28 9.71
N ASN A 119 7.44 19.31 9.93
CA ASN A 119 8.24 20.52 9.89
C ASN A 119 8.60 20.79 8.44
N GLN A 120 8.00 21.83 7.85
CA GLN A 120 8.23 22.20 6.46
C GLN A 120 9.17 23.41 6.36
N LYS A 121 10.11 23.36 5.40
CA LYS A 121 10.93 24.49 4.97
C LYS A 121 10.60 24.79 3.51
N GLU A 122 10.05 25.97 3.25
CA GLU A 122 9.75 26.45 1.90
C GLU A 122 10.71 27.59 1.56
N SER A 123 11.40 27.48 0.42
CA SER A 123 12.27 28.51 -0.13
C SER A 123 11.79 28.87 -1.53
N GLN A 124 11.51 30.16 -1.75
CA GLN A 124 11.06 30.69 -3.02
C GLN A 124 12.11 31.67 -3.55
N GLN A 125 12.62 31.42 -4.75
CA GLN A 125 13.55 32.30 -5.45
C GLN A 125 12.88 32.82 -6.72
N ILE A 126 12.64 34.13 -6.77
CA ILE A 126 12.15 34.84 -7.95
C ILE A 126 13.35 35.56 -8.57
N THR A 127 13.56 35.36 -9.87
CA THR A 127 14.62 36.01 -10.64
C THR A 127 13.99 36.76 -11.80
N ASP A 128 14.09 38.08 -11.76
CA ASP A 128 13.67 39.00 -12.82
C ASP A 128 14.91 39.65 -13.45
N GLU A 129 15.25 39.24 -14.66
CA GLU A 129 16.34 39.81 -15.45
C GLU A 129 15.74 40.70 -16.55
N SER A 130 16.26 41.91 -16.70
CA SER A 130 15.94 42.79 -17.83
C SER A 130 17.25 43.25 -18.48
N ASP A 131 17.44 42.88 -19.75
CA ASP A 131 18.63 43.26 -20.52
C ASP A 131 18.45 44.63 -21.20
N LYS A 132 19.56 45.31 -21.51
CA LYS A 132 19.57 46.63 -22.18
C LYS A 132 18.99 46.58 -23.60
N ASN A 133 18.98 45.40 -24.22
CA ASN A 133 18.34 45.13 -25.52
C ASN A 133 16.84 44.77 -25.41
N GLY A 134 16.21 44.89 -24.23
CA GLY A 134 14.77 44.68 -24.04
C GLY A 134 14.34 43.24 -23.76
N GLY A 135 15.28 42.31 -23.59
CA GLY A 135 14.97 40.95 -23.14
C GLY A 135 14.54 40.94 -21.67
N LYS A 136 13.42 40.27 -21.36
CA LYS A 136 12.95 40.06 -19.98
C LYS A 136 12.94 38.57 -19.66
N ARG A 137 13.55 38.15 -18.56
CA ARG A 137 13.49 36.78 -18.04
C ARG A 137 12.86 36.80 -16.66
N HIS A 138 11.78 36.05 -16.48
CA HIS A 138 11.17 35.80 -15.18
C HIS A 138 11.33 34.30 -14.88
N THR A 139 11.94 33.96 -13.76
CA THR A 139 12.08 32.57 -13.29
C THR A 139 11.69 32.50 -11.83
N THR A 140 10.71 31.66 -11.51
CA THR A 140 10.32 31.34 -10.14
C THR A 140 10.72 29.90 -9.85
N SER A 141 11.58 29.71 -8.84
CA SER A 141 11.97 28.41 -8.30
C SER A 141 11.42 28.25 -6.88
N ILE A 142 10.75 27.13 -6.61
CA ILE A 142 10.16 26.82 -5.31
C ILE A 142 10.75 25.48 -4.85
N THR A 143 11.45 25.48 -3.72
CA THR A 143 11.97 24.28 -3.07
C THR A 143 11.21 24.05 -1.77
N LYS A 144 10.64 22.85 -1.61
CA LYS A 144 9.94 22.42 -0.39
C LYS A 144 10.63 21.21 0.21
N ASP A 145 10.98 21.29 1.49
CA ASP A 145 11.53 20.19 2.28
C ASP A 145 10.64 19.96 3.51
N GLY A 146 10.46 18.71 3.93
CA GLY A 146 9.49 18.33 4.96
C GLY A 146 9.92 17.12 5.78
N GLN A 147 9.90 17.24 7.11
CA GLN A 147 10.24 16.16 8.05
C GLN A 147 9.09 15.87 9.01
N VAL A 148 8.69 14.59 9.16
CA VAL A 148 7.64 14.17 10.10
C VAL A 148 8.11 14.38 11.55
N VAL A 149 7.23 14.94 12.38
CA VAL A 149 7.50 15.12 13.82
C VAL A 149 7.14 13.84 14.57
N LEU A 150 8.11 13.28 15.28
CA LEU A 150 7.97 12.08 16.10
C LEU A 150 8.04 12.45 17.58
N TYR A 151 7.28 11.75 18.41
CA TYR A 151 7.41 11.79 19.87
C TYR A 151 7.67 10.38 20.41
N GLU A 152 8.36 10.28 21.53
CA GLU A 152 8.74 9.00 22.13
C GLU A 152 7.79 8.66 23.29
N THR A 153 7.26 7.44 23.30
CA THR A 153 6.52 6.90 24.44
C THR A 153 7.04 5.51 24.77
N SER A 154 7.56 5.34 25.98
CA SER A 154 8.08 4.04 26.46
C SER A 154 9.11 3.36 25.53
N GLY A 155 9.92 4.15 24.83
CA GLY A 155 10.91 3.66 23.86
C GLY A 155 10.43 3.52 22.41
N ASP A 156 9.12 3.68 22.16
CA ASP A 156 8.54 3.65 20.82
C ASP A 156 8.37 5.06 20.25
N GLN A 157 8.91 5.29 19.04
CA GLN A 157 8.74 6.55 18.30
C GLN A 157 7.44 6.53 17.49
N ASN A 158 6.51 7.43 17.84
CA ASN A 158 5.22 7.56 17.18
C ASN A 158 5.09 8.93 16.48
N PRO A 159 4.44 9.00 15.30
CA PRO A 159 4.22 10.27 14.63
C PRO A 159 3.18 11.11 15.37
N LEU A 160 3.38 12.43 15.42
CA LEU A 160 2.38 13.34 15.95
C LEU A 160 1.21 13.49 14.95
N ILE A 161 0.03 13.00 15.30
CA ILE A 161 -1.18 13.08 14.45
C ILE A 161 -1.86 14.42 14.67
N THR A 162 -2.02 15.20 13.60
CA THR A 162 -2.69 16.52 13.64
C THR A 162 -4.20 16.38 13.47
N LYS A 163 -4.66 15.52 12.54
CA LYS A 163 -6.09 15.26 12.30
C LYS A 163 -6.31 13.92 11.61
N ARG A 164 -7.53 13.39 11.71
CA ARG A 164 -8.01 12.27 10.89
C ARG A 164 -9.15 12.73 9.99
N ILE A 165 -9.14 12.26 8.75
CA ILE A 165 -10.11 12.64 7.72
C ILE A 165 -10.94 11.41 7.37
N LYS A 166 -12.27 11.56 7.45
CA LYS A 166 -13.20 10.50 7.07
C LYS A 166 -13.06 10.12 5.59
N PRO A 167 -13.33 8.86 5.25
CA PRO A 167 -13.23 8.39 3.88
C PRO A 167 -14.25 9.08 2.97
N LYS A 168 -13.87 9.27 1.70
CA LYS A 168 -14.76 9.82 0.68
C LYS A 168 -15.60 8.70 0.06
N ILE A 169 -16.88 8.97 -0.16
CA ILE A 169 -17.77 8.03 -0.84
C ILE A 169 -17.54 8.11 -2.35
N ARG A 170 -17.22 6.96 -2.95
CA ARG A 170 -17.09 6.78 -4.39
C ARG A 170 -18.44 6.80 -5.06
N GLY A 171 -19.43 6.10 -4.52
CA GLY A 171 -20.76 6.02 -5.10
C GLY A 171 -21.77 5.33 -4.20
N VAL A 172 -23.04 5.52 -4.54
CA VAL A 172 -24.17 4.96 -3.80
C VAL A 172 -25.17 4.37 -4.78
N LEU A 173 -25.54 3.10 -4.57
CA LEU A 173 -26.61 2.41 -5.28
C LEU A 173 -27.76 2.14 -4.31
N ILE A 174 -28.97 2.52 -4.70
CA ILE A 174 -30.16 2.43 -3.87
C ILE A 174 -31.24 1.70 -4.65
N VAL A 175 -31.75 0.62 -4.08
CA VAL A 175 -32.90 -0.12 -4.58
C VAL A 175 -34.06 0.11 -3.63
N ALA A 176 -35.05 0.90 -4.05
CA ALA A 176 -36.14 1.31 -3.17
C ALA A 176 -37.51 0.97 -3.76
N LYS A 177 -38.41 0.44 -2.92
CA LYS A 177 -39.84 0.37 -3.25
C LYS A 177 -40.41 1.79 -3.22
N GLY A 178 -41.14 2.19 -4.27
CA GLY A 178 -41.66 3.56 -4.43
C GLY A 178 -40.81 4.48 -5.31
N ALA A 179 -39.58 4.07 -5.69
CA ALA A 179 -38.72 4.83 -6.60
C ALA A 179 -39.21 4.87 -8.07
N GLU A 180 -40.32 4.20 -8.39
CA GLU A 180 -41.05 4.36 -9.66
C GLU A 180 -41.71 5.74 -9.76
N ASN A 181 -42.05 6.36 -8.62
CA ASN A 181 -42.56 7.72 -8.56
C ASN A 181 -41.38 8.70 -8.66
N GLY A 182 -41.39 9.56 -9.69
CA GLY A 182 -40.32 10.54 -9.92
C GLY A 182 -40.10 11.51 -8.76
N THR A 183 -41.15 11.87 -8.02
CA THR A 183 -41.05 12.74 -6.83
C THR A 183 -40.32 12.03 -5.71
N VAL A 184 -40.68 10.78 -5.41
CA VAL A 184 -40.02 9.96 -4.38
C VAL A 184 -38.56 9.71 -4.75
N ARG A 185 -38.29 9.37 -6.01
CA ARG A 185 -36.92 9.19 -6.53
C ARG A 185 -36.08 10.46 -6.35
N ARG A 186 -36.65 11.63 -6.64
CA ARG A 186 -35.97 12.92 -6.45
C ARG A 186 -35.70 13.22 -4.97
N LEU A 187 -36.65 12.91 -4.08
CA LEU A 187 -36.45 13.08 -2.64
C LEU A 187 -35.30 12.21 -2.11
N ILE A 188 -35.23 10.94 -2.53
CA ILE A 188 -34.12 10.05 -2.18
C ILE A 188 -32.79 10.62 -2.71
N LEU A 189 -32.76 11.02 -3.98
CA LEU A 189 -31.57 11.58 -4.62
C LEU A 189 -31.05 12.81 -3.87
N ASP A 190 -31.94 13.77 -3.57
CA ASP A 190 -31.60 15.02 -2.89
C ASP A 190 -31.14 14.78 -1.44
N ALA A 191 -31.76 13.82 -0.74
CA ALA A 191 -31.37 13.43 0.62
C ALA A 191 -29.95 12.85 0.66
N VAL A 192 -29.59 12.01 -0.30
CA VAL A 192 -28.26 11.37 -0.36
C VAL A 192 -27.20 12.37 -0.81
N GLU A 193 -27.50 13.18 -1.84
CA GLU A 193 -26.62 14.23 -2.33
C GLU A 193 -26.21 15.19 -1.21
N LYS A 194 -27.20 15.72 -0.48
CA LYS A 194 -26.94 16.68 0.62
C LYS A 194 -26.43 16.02 1.88
N GLY A 195 -26.90 14.81 2.20
CA GLY A 195 -26.53 14.11 3.43
C GLY A 195 -25.08 13.63 3.44
N PHE A 196 -24.56 13.23 2.28
CA PHE A 196 -23.22 12.66 2.14
C PHE A 196 -22.28 13.49 1.25
N ASN A 197 -22.75 14.63 0.71
CA ASN A 197 -21.99 15.48 -0.21
C ASN A 197 -21.45 14.68 -1.42
N VAL A 198 -22.28 13.80 -1.98
CA VAL A 198 -21.95 12.93 -3.12
C VAL A 198 -22.57 13.52 -4.38
N PRO A 199 -21.80 13.71 -5.46
CA PRO A 199 -22.34 14.23 -6.72
C PRO A 199 -23.45 13.34 -7.29
N VAL A 200 -24.48 13.95 -7.89
CA VAL A 200 -25.60 13.25 -8.54
C VAL A 200 -25.13 12.20 -9.55
N SER A 201 -24.03 12.45 -10.27
CA SER A 201 -23.46 11.50 -11.24
C SER A 201 -22.95 10.20 -10.62
N ARG A 202 -22.82 10.13 -9.29
CA ARG A 202 -22.34 8.96 -8.54
C ARG A 202 -23.43 8.30 -7.70
N ILE A 203 -24.69 8.73 -7.83
CA ILE A 203 -25.84 8.16 -7.12
C ILE A 203 -26.77 7.49 -8.14
N SER A 204 -27.12 6.24 -7.90
CA SER A 204 -28.09 5.51 -8.72
C SER A 204 -29.24 5.04 -7.85
N VAL A 205 -30.46 5.45 -8.20
CA VAL A 205 -31.70 5.03 -7.52
C VAL A 205 -32.53 4.22 -8.49
N VAL A 206 -32.83 2.97 -8.15
CA VAL A 206 -33.54 2.01 -9.01
C VAL A 206 -34.79 1.49 -8.28
N PRO A 207 -35.93 1.31 -8.97
CA PRO A 207 -37.11 0.71 -8.37
C PRO A 207 -36.88 -0.76 -8.01
N ARG A 208 -37.40 -1.18 -6.86
CA ARG A 208 -37.38 -2.59 -6.43
C ARG A 208 -38.32 -3.45 -7.28
N LYS A 209 -37.91 -4.67 -7.61
CA LYS A 209 -38.77 -5.68 -8.25
C LYS A 209 -39.94 -6.06 -7.33
N TYR A 210 -41.15 -6.14 -7.89
CA TYR A 210 -42.31 -6.71 -7.20
C TYR A 210 -42.10 -8.22 -6.99
N GLN A 211 -42.19 -8.68 -5.74
CA GLN A 211 -42.30 -10.11 -5.45
C GLN A 211 -43.74 -10.52 -5.79
N GLN A 212 -43.91 -11.26 -6.89
CA GLN A 212 -45.14 -11.98 -7.21
C GLN A 212 -45.14 -13.32 -6.50
#